data_AF-A0A0P7U3A0-F1
#
_entry.id   AF-A0A0P7U3A0-F1
#
_cell.length_a   1.000
_cell.length_b   1.000
_cell.length_c   1.000
_cell.angle_alpha   90.00
_cell.angle_beta   90.00
_cell.angle_gamma   90.00
#
_symmetry.space_group_name_H-M   'P 1'
#
loop_
_entity.id
_entity.type
_entity.pdbx_description
1 polymer ?
#
loop_
_entity_poly.entity_id
_entity_poly.type
_entity_poly.pdbx_seq_one_letter_code
_entity_poly.pdbx_strand_id
1 'polypeptide(L)'
;MQHEAEGGRVSRRKRRCKALVVSGVAALVLSVVLAVLLVATVGGPSPGSRNCTAAHPVPSSPTCAAFSKKLCEDAWAAFARAFVGRDPCEVPVEAYDPLIYTIEQKSRCGRTLFWSKTKVLAHQFTQEKKCMVTVEDTLLGFIMDGLTWCGRNGSNGVFTTGCPGWTQCQLNPVRSFWGRVSAAVSGPHCGA
;
A
#
# COMPACT_ATOMS: atom_id res chain seq x y z
N MET A 1 -53.85 29.63 64.29
CA MET A 1 -53.87 28.49 63.36
C MET A 1 -53.33 28.95 62.01
N GLN A 2 -52.05 28.78 61.69
CA GLN A 2 -51.52 29.04 60.32
C GLN A 2 -50.07 28.55 60.06
N HIS A 3 -49.29 28.11 61.06
CA HIS A 3 -47.87 27.77 60.86
C HIS A 3 -47.55 26.30 60.48
N GLU A 4 -48.51 25.38 60.54
CA GLU A 4 -48.26 23.93 60.31
C GLU A 4 -48.35 23.49 58.83
N ALA A 5 -48.79 24.37 57.91
CA ALA A 5 -49.02 24.01 56.50
C ALA A 5 -47.79 24.21 55.58
N GLU A 6 -46.77 24.98 56.01
CA GLU A 6 -45.61 25.33 55.19
C GLU A 6 -44.51 24.24 55.19
N GLY A 7 -44.27 23.58 56.34
CA GLY A 7 -43.20 22.59 56.49
C GLY A 7 -43.38 21.32 55.64
N GLY A 8 -44.63 20.85 55.47
CA GLY A 8 -44.93 19.67 54.65
C GLY A 8 -44.73 19.90 53.15
N ARG A 9 -44.95 21.13 52.67
CA ARG A 9 -44.82 21.51 51.24
C ARG A 9 -43.36 21.59 50.81
N VAL A 10 -42.48 22.07 51.68
CA VAL A 10 -41.03 22.19 51.44
C VAL A 10 -40.36 20.81 51.37
N SER A 11 -40.72 19.88 52.26
CA SER A 11 -40.19 18.50 52.27
C SER A 11 -40.58 17.70 51.01
N ARG A 12 -41.85 17.81 50.57
CA ARG A 12 -42.35 17.16 49.35
C ARG A 12 -41.68 17.69 48.08
N ARG A 13 -41.41 18.99 48.01
CA ARG A 13 -40.70 19.64 46.88
C ARG A 13 -39.24 19.18 46.79
N LYS A 14 -38.53 19.08 47.92
CA LYS A 14 -37.16 18.53 47.97
C LYS A 14 -37.08 17.07 47.54
N ARG A 15 -38.03 16.21 47.94
CA ARG A 15 -38.10 14.80 47.49
C ARG A 15 -38.39 14.68 45.99
N ARG A 16 -39.29 15.52 45.46
CA ARG A 16 -39.58 15.57 44.00
C ARG A 16 -38.38 16.07 43.20
N CYS A 17 -37.68 17.11 43.65
CA CYS A 17 -36.44 17.56 42.99
C CYS A 17 -35.33 16.50 43.04
N LYS A 18 -35.14 15.81 44.17
CA LYS A 18 -34.17 14.70 44.26
C LYS A 18 -34.53 13.54 43.33
N ALA A 19 -35.80 13.16 43.24
CA ALA A 19 -36.25 12.10 42.34
C ALA A 19 -36.06 12.48 40.85
N LEU A 20 -36.33 13.73 40.48
CA LEU A 20 -36.11 14.24 39.12
C LEU A 20 -34.62 14.30 38.76
N VAL A 21 -33.76 14.71 39.69
CA VAL A 21 -32.31 14.74 39.49
C VAL A 21 -31.76 13.31 39.35
N VAL A 22 -32.17 12.37 40.22
CA VAL A 22 -31.74 10.97 40.14
C VAL A 22 -32.21 10.32 38.84
N SER A 23 -33.45 10.58 38.41
CA SER A 23 -33.97 10.09 37.13
C SER A 23 -33.19 10.66 35.94
N GLY A 24 -32.82 11.95 35.99
CA GLY A 24 -32.01 12.58 34.95
C GLY A 24 -30.60 11.99 34.86
N VAL A 25 -29.94 11.78 36.02
CA VAL A 25 -28.61 11.16 36.07
C VAL A 25 -28.65 9.72 35.58
N ALA A 26 -29.65 8.93 36.00
CA ALA A 26 -29.81 7.55 35.54
C ALA A 26 -30.04 7.46 34.02
N ALA A 27 -30.87 8.36 33.46
CA ALA A 27 -31.10 8.43 32.01
C ALA A 27 -29.82 8.81 31.25
N LEU A 28 -29.04 9.75 31.78
CA LEU A 28 -27.79 10.20 31.16
C LEU A 28 -26.73 9.09 31.18
N VAL A 29 -26.58 8.36 32.29
CA VAL A 29 -25.70 7.19 32.39
C VAL A 29 -26.13 6.10 31.39
N LEU A 30 -27.43 5.81 31.30
CA LEU A 30 -27.94 4.81 30.36
C LEU A 30 -27.65 5.21 28.90
N SER A 31 -27.81 6.49 28.54
CA SER A 31 -27.49 6.97 27.19
C SER A 31 -26.01 6.86 26.85
N VAL A 32 -25.11 7.10 27.82
CA VAL A 32 -23.66 6.97 27.62
C VAL A 32 -23.28 5.49 27.44
N VAL A 33 -23.85 4.60 28.24
CA VAL A 33 -23.62 3.15 28.09
C VAL A 33 -24.12 2.65 26.74
N LEU A 34 -25.30 3.09 26.29
CA LEU A 34 -25.83 2.73 24.98
C LEU A 34 -24.92 3.23 23.85
N ALA A 35 -24.41 4.47 23.95
CA ALA A 35 -23.48 5.03 22.97
C ALA A 35 -22.16 4.25 22.92
N VAL A 36 -21.60 3.87 24.08
CA VAL A 36 -20.37 3.06 24.14
C VAL A 36 -20.58 1.66 23.56
N LEU A 37 -21.71 1.02 23.85
CA LEU A 37 -22.06 -0.29 23.28
C LEU A 37 -22.28 -0.21 21.77
N LEU A 38 -22.91 0.86 21.28
CA LEU A 38 -23.04 1.11 19.84
C LEU A 38 -21.68 1.28 19.18
N VAL A 39 -20.74 2.01 19.79
CA VAL A 39 -19.37 2.17 19.24
C VAL A 39 -18.57 0.85 19.29
N ALA A 40 -18.79 0.01 20.30
CA ALA A 40 -18.08 -1.26 20.44
C ALA A 40 -18.64 -2.37 19.54
N THR A 41 -19.95 -2.37 19.26
CA THR A 41 -20.62 -3.38 18.41
C THR A 41 -20.61 -2.97 16.93
N VAL A 42 -20.79 -1.69 16.66
CA VAL A 42 -20.61 -1.08 15.34
C VAL A 42 -19.18 -0.59 15.30
N GLY A 43 -18.23 -1.50 15.07
CA GLY A 43 -16.82 -1.16 14.94
C GLY A 43 -16.67 0.10 14.09
N GLY A 44 -16.30 1.22 14.73
CA GLY A 44 -16.24 2.52 14.07
C GLY A 44 -15.30 2.45 12.85
N PRO A 45 -15.54 3.23 11.80
CA PRO A 45 -14.69 3.20 10.61
C PRO A 45 -13.23 3.46 11.02
N SER A 46 -12.39 2.42 10.92
CA SER A 46 -10.95 2.62 11.04
C SER A 46 -10.51 3.54 9.90
N PRO A 47 -9.80 4.65 10.19
CA PRO A 47 -9.23 5.50 9.16
C PRO A 47 -8.09 4.71 8.49
N GLY A 48 -8.43 3.93 7.46
CA GLY A 48 -7.52 3.01 6.79
C GLY A 48 -8.19 1.81 6.13
N SER A 49 -9.46 1.51 6.47
CA SER A 49 -10.21 0.47 5.76
C SER A 49 -10.75 1.02 4.44
N ARG A 50 -9.90 1.07 3.41
CA ARG A 50 -10.40 1.12 2.02
C ARG A 50 -11.20 -0.16 1.81
N ASN A 51 -12.52 -0.07 1.85
CA ASN A 51 -13.38 -1.20 1.51
C ASN A 51 -12.99 -1.68 0.11
N CYS A 52 -12.44 -2.89 0.01
CA CYS A 52 -12.05 -3.51 -1.27
C CYS A 52 -13.27 -3.85 -2.17
N THR A 53 -14.45 -3.29 -1.90
CA THR A 53 -15.73 -3.67 -2.50
C THR A 53 -15.99 -3.08 -3.88
N ALA A 54 -15.09 -2.24 -4.41
CA ALA A 54 -15.24 -1.63 -5.74
C ALA A 54 -14.04 -1.88 -6.68
N ALA A 55 -13.12 -2.80 -6.34
CA ALA A 55 -11.94 -3.04 -7.15
C ALA A 55 -12.16 -4.20 -8.14
N HIS A 56 -11.93 -3.94 -9.43
CA HIS A 56 -11.68 -4.99 -10.41
C HIS A 56 -10.67 -6.01 -9.83
N PRO A 57 -10.90 -7.32 -9.98
CA PRO A 57 -9.97 -8.34 -9.53
C PRO A 57 -8.56 -8.00 -10.01
N VAL A 58 -7.60 -7.91 -9.08
CA VAL A 58 -6.19 -7.86 -9.46
C VAL A 58 -5.92 -9.15 -10.23
N PRO A 59 -5.45 -9.08 -11.50
CA PRO A 59 -5.13 -10.28 -12.26
C PRO A 59 -4.12 -11.12 -11.48
N SER A 60 -4.45 -12.38 -11.25
CA SER A 60 -3.59 -13.34 -10.57
C SER A 60 -2.37 -13.64 -11.43
N SER A 61 -1.26 -12.98 -11.14
CA SER A 61 0.02 -13.08 -11.87
C SER A 61 -0.10 -12.73 -13.38
N PRO A 62 0.82 -11.94 -13.96
CA PRO A 62 0.85 -11.82 -15.40
C PRO A 62 1.27 -13.18 -15.99
N THR A 63 0.30 -13.95 -16.49
CA THR A 63 0.61 -15.18 -17.21
C THR A 63 1.34 -14.82 -18.50
N CYS A 64 2.49 -15.47 -18.74
CA CYS A 64 3.30 -15.27 -19.96
C CYS A 64 2.49 -15.46 -21.26
N ALA A 65 1.36 -16.16 -21.20
CA ALA A 65 0.44 -16.37 -22.31
C ALA A 65 -0.21 -15.08 -22.87
N ALA A 66 -0.14 -13.96 -22.14
CA ALA A 66 -0.71 -12.68 -22.56
C ALA A 66 0.17 -11.84 -23.48
N PHE A 67 1.46 -12.19 -23.66
CA PHE A 67 2.41 -11.38 -24.43
C PHE A 67 2.62 -11.93 -25.83
N SER A 68 2.57 -11.05 -26.83
CA SER A 68 3.00 -11.41 -28.18
C SER A 68 4.51 -11.66 -28.19
N LYS A 69 4.99 -12.58 -29.02
CA LYS A 69 6.43 -12.83 -29.22
C LYS A 69 7.20 -11.52 -29.48
N LYS A 70 6.62 -10.65 -30.31
CA LYS A 70 7.19 -9.34 -30.63
C LYS A 70 7.36 -8.46 -29.39
N LEU A 71 6.37 -8.40 -28.49
CA LEU A 71 6.47 -7.61 -27.27
C LEU A 71 7.57 -8.14 -26.33
N CYS A 72 7.73 -9.46 -26.24
CA CYS A 72 8.85 -10.05 -25.49
C CYS A 72 10.21 -9.68 -26.08
N GLU A 73 10.35 -9.74 -27.41
CA GLU A 73 11.57 -9.36 -28.12
C GLU A 73 11.91 -7.88 -27.94
N ASP A 74 10.91 -7.00 -28.10
CA ASP A 74 11.06 -5.55 -27.91
C ASP A 74 11.43 -5.23 -26.44
N ALA A 75 10.77 -5.88 -25.47
CA ALA A 75 11.06 -5.68 -24.05
C ALA A 75 12.45 -6.17 -23.68
N TRP A 76 12.87 -7.34 -24.17
CA TRP A 76 14.24 -7.83 -23.96
C TRP A 76 15.28 -6.89 -24.56
N ALA A 77 15.06 -6.40 -25.78
CA ALA A 77 15.96 -5.45 -26.43
C ALA A 77 16.06 -4.14 -25.65
N ALA A 78 14.94 -3.61 -25.15
CA ALA A 78 14.90 -2.43 -24.29
C ALA A 78 15.62 -2.64 -22.96
N PHE A 79 15.41 -3.80 -22.32
CA PHE A 79 16.07 -4.19 -21.08
C PHE A 79 17.59 -4.31 -21.25
N ALA A 80 18.06 -5.06 -22.25
CA ALA A 80 19.49 -5.28 -22.49
C ALA A 80 20.22 -3.98 -22.83
N ARG A 81 19.59 -3.09 -23.63
CA ARG A 81 20.17 -1.79 -24.01
C ARG A 81 20.51 -0.90 -22.81
N ALA A 82 19.85 -1.09 -21.67
CA ALA A 82 20.10 -0.29 -20.48
C ALA A 82 21.51 -0.49 -19.92
N PHE A 83 22.12 -1.67 -20.09
CA PHE A 83 23.37 -2.02 -19.40
C PHE A 83 24.43 -2.75 -20.26
N VAL A 84 24.05 -3.40 -21.36
CA VAL A 84 25.01 -4.09 -22.24
C VAL A 84 26.01 -3.09 -22.82
N GLY A 85 27.29 -3.46 -22.83
CA GLY A 85 28.39 -2.60 -23.30
C GLY A 85 28.80 -1.47 -22.34
N ARG A 86 28.09 -1.26 -21.23
CA ARG A 86 28.34 -0.18 -20.27
C ARG A 86 29.19 -0.62 -19.09
N ASP A 87 29.82 0.35 -18.42
CA ASP A 87 30.36 0.13 -17.09
C ASP A 87 29.21 -0.24 -16.13
N PRO A 88 29.32 -1.34 -15.36
CA PRO A 88 28.26 -1.79 -14.48
C PRO A 88 27.99 -0.87 -13.28
N CYS A 89 28.77 0.20 -13.09
CA CYS A 89 28.54 1.27 -12.13
C CYS A 89 28.12 2.60 -12.75
N GLU A 90 27.86 2.64 -14.07
CA GLU A 90 27.41 3.84 -14.80
C GLU A 90 26.10 3.57 -15.56
N VAL A 91 25.15 2.89 -14.92
CA VAL A 91 23.82 2.63 -15.46
C VAL A 91 22.80 3.49 -14.71
N PRO A 92 22.36 4.63 -15.28
CA PRO A 92 21.38 5.50 -14.63
C PRO A 92 19.97 4.89 -14.62
N VAL A 93 19.08 5.43 -13.78
CA VAL A 93 17.69 4.95 -13.62
C VAL A 93 16.90 5.09 -14.93
N GLU A 94 17.14 6.18 -15.65
CA GLU A 94 16.52 6.56 -16.93
C GLU A 94 16.91 5.60 -18.06
N ALA A 95 18.01 4.85 -17.91
CA ALA A 95 18.40 3.83 -18.91
C ALA A 95 17.31 2.76 -19.10
N TYR A 96 16.43 2.57 -18.11
CA TYR A 96 15.29 1.66 -18.17
C TYR A 96 13.99 2.30 -18.64
N ASP A 97 13.94 3.60 -18.95
CA ASP A 97 12.76 4.26 -19.51
C ASP A 97 12.18 3.52 -20.73
N PRO A 98 12.99 3.13 -21.75
CA PRO A 98 12.47 2.41 -22.90
C PRO A 98 11.73 1.12 -22.51
N LEU A 99 12.24 0.39 -21.51
CA LEU A 99 11.59 -0.83 -21.03
C LEU A 99 10.23 -0.53 -20.40
N ILE A 100 10.16 0.50 -19.54
CA ILE A 100 8.92 0.94 -18.90
C ILE A 100 7.86 1.31 -19.94
N TYR A 101 8.26 2.00 -21.01
CA TYR A 101 7.36 2.37 -22.10
C TYR A 101 6.94 1.16 -22.93
N THR A 102 7.87 0.29 -23.32
CA THR A 102 7.60 -0.90 -24.16
C THR A 102 6.58 -1.83 -23.52
N ILE A 103 6.71 -2.10 -22.22
CA ILE A 103 5.79 -2.98 -21.51
C ILE A 103 4.54 -2.26 -20.98
N GLU A 104 4.40 -0.97 -21.26
CA GLU A 104 3.35 -0.09 -20.75
C GLU A 104 3.15 -0.26 -19.24
N GLN A 105 4.21 -0.17 -18.43
CA GLN A 105 4.10 -0.33 -16.98
C GLN A 105 3.18 0.76 -16.41
N LYS A 106 1.95 0.38 -16.06
CA LYS A 106 0.96 1.32 -15.52
C LYS A 106 1.16 1.51 -14.03
N SER A 107 0.92 2.73 -13.57
CA SER A 107 0.80 2.99 -12.13
C SER A 107 -0.36 2.18 -11.55
N ARG A 108 -0.23 1.80 -10.29
CA ARG A 108 -1.30 1.12 -9.53
C ARG A 108 -1.73 2.04 -8.39
N CYS A 109 -2.21 3.25 -8.75
CA CYS A 109 -2.60 4.28 -7.80
C CYS A 109 -3.48 3.71 -6.67
N GLY A 110 -3.13 4.06 -5.43
CA GLY A 110 -3.86 3.64 -4.23
C GLY A 110 -3.87 2.13 -3.96
N ARG A 111 -3.13 1.33 -4.73
CA ARG A 111 -3.06 -0.13 -4.60
C ARG A 111 -1.65 -0.66 -4.38
N THR A 112 -0.60 0.10 -4.71
CA THR A 112 0.76 -0.33 -4.44
C THR A 112 1.08 -0.27 -2.94
N LEU A 113 1.44 -1.42 -2.36
CA LEU A 113 2.02 -1.54 -1.04
C LEU A 113 3.55 -1.48 -1.17
N PHE A 114 4.14 -0.36 -0.75
CA PHE A 114 5.59 -0.23 -0.64
C PHE A 114 6.08 -0.86 0.66
N TRP A 115 7.29 -1.42 0.61
CA TRP A 115 7.90 -2.09 1.75
C TRP A 115 9.41 -1.84 1.75
N SER A 116 10.04 -1.97 2.92
CA SER A 116 11.49 -1.87 3.06
C SER A 116 11.94 -2.89 4.09
N LYS A 117 12.78 -3.84 3.67
CA LYS A 117 13.27 -4.96 4.49
C LYS A 117 12.18 -5.89 5.05
N THR A 118 10.91 -5.71 4.65
CA THR A 118 9.74 -6.46 5.13
C THR A 118 9.02 -7.22 4.01
N LYS A 119 9.76 -7.64 2.97
CA LYS A 119 9.24 -8.34 1.78
C LYS A 119 8.23 -9.42 2.11
N VAL A 120 8.62 -10.37 2.96
CA VAL A 120 7.80 -11.54 3.31
C VAL A 120 6.45 -11.12 3.88
N LEU A 121 6.44 -10.17 4.83
CA LEU A 121 5.22 -9.67 5.45
C LEU A 121 4.36 -8.90 4.45
N ALA A 122 4.96 -8.06 3.60
CA ALA A 122 4.23 -7.30 2.59
C ALA A 122 3.52 -8.22 1.58
N HIS A 123 4.19 -9.28 1.13
CA HIS A 123 3.58 -10.27 0.24
C HIS A 123 2.50 -11.11 0.92
N GLN A 124 2.69 -11.52 2.19
CA GLN A 124 1.63 -12.19 2.95
C GLN A 124 0.39 -11.29 3.07
N PHE A 125 0.61 -10.01 3.33
CA PHE A 125 -0.47 -9.03 3.42
C PHE A 125 -1.21 -8.87 2.08
N THR A 126 -0.52 -8.77 0.93
CA THR A 126 -1.19 -8.64 -0.38
C THR A 126 -1.90 -9.92 -0.84
N GLN A 127 -1.42 -11.09 -0.43
CA GLN A 127 -2.12 -12.37 -0.65
C GLN A 127 -3.48 -12.41 0.08
N GLU A 128 -3.54 -11.90 1.30
CA GLU A 128 -4.80 -11.77 2.06
C GLU A 128 -5.66 -10.60 1.52
N LYS A 129 -5.04 -9.44 1.29
CA LYS A 129 -5.67 -8.22 0.79
C LYS A 129 -5.48 -8.11 -0.71
N LYS A 130 -6.21 -8.93 -1.46
CA LYS A 130 -6.18 -9.00 -2.95
C LYS A 130 -6.41 -7.69 -3.71
N CYS A 131 -6.76 -6.59 -3.02
CA CYS A 131 -6.93 -5.27 -3.61
C CYS A 131 -5.64 -4.41 -3.58
N MET A 132 -4.59 -4.87 -2.91
CA MET A 132 -3.24 -4.28 -2.93
C MET A 132 -2.25 -5.19 -3.66
N VAL A 133 -1.18 -4.59 -4.16
CA VAL A 133 -0.09 -5.27 -4.88
C VAL A 133 1.24 -4.71 -4.44
N THR A 134 2.25 -5.55 -4.33
CA THR A 134 3.65 -5.11 -4.20
C THR A 134 4.22 -4.75 -5.57
N VAL A 135 5.46 -4.23 -5.62
CA VAL A 135 6.15 -3.99 -6.91
C VAL A 135 6.37 -5.32 -7.63
N GLU A 136 6.69 -6.36 -6.86
CA GLU A 136 6.97 -7.73 -7.28
C GLU A 136 5.73 -8.45 -7.81
N ASP A 137 4.52 -7.97 -7.50
CA ASP A 137 3.26 -8.48 -8.08
C ASP A 137 2.97 -7.87 -9.49
N THR A 138 3.81 -6.96 -9.98
CA THR A 138 3.72 -6.43 -11.36
C THR A 138 4.56 -7.25 -12.34
N LEU A 139 4.36 -7.08 -13.66
CA LEU A 139 5.10 -7.86 -14.67
C LEU A 139 6.61 -7.80 -14.50
N LEU A 140 7.18 -6.59 -14.50
CA LEU A 140 8.62 -6.42 -14.36
C LEU A 140 9.12 -6.87 -12.99
N GLY A 141 8.35 -6.58 -11.94
CA GLY A 141 8.69 -7.02 -10.60
C GLY A 141 8.77 -8.55 -10.51
N PHE A 142 7.76 -9.25 -11.02
CA PHE A 142 7.65 -10.70 -10.98
C PHE A 142 8.78 -11.39 -11.76
N ILE A 143 9.05 -10.95 -13.00
CA ILE A 143 10.07 -11.58 -13.85
C ILE A 143 11.48 -11.34 -13.32
N MET A 144 11.73 -10.18 -12.72
CA MET A 144 13.07 -9.76 -12.32
C MET A 144 13.37 -10.00 -10.84
N ASP A 145 12.42 -10.53 -10.08
CA ASP A 145 12.57 -10.77 -8.65
C ASP A 145 13.70 -11.76 -8.36
N GLY A 146 14.60 -11.37 -7.45
CA GLY A 146 15.76 -12.18 -7.05
C GLY A 146 16.85 -12.34 -8.12
N LEU A 147 16.71 -11.73 -9.30
CA LEU A 147 17.72 -11.81 -10.36
C LEU A 147 18.85 -10.79 -10.16
N THR A 148 20.02 -11.10 -10.71
CA THR A 148 21.17 -10.18 -10.78
C THR A 148 21.73 -10.18 -12.19
N TRP A 149 22.01 -9.00 -12.73
CA TRP A 149 22.55 -8.83 -14.07
C TRP A 149 23.45 -7.59 -14.14
N CYS A 150 24.39 -7.64 -15.08
CA CYS A 150 25.19 -6.49 -15.46
C CYS A 150 25.78 -6.65 -16.87
N GLY A 151 26.26 -5.53 -17.41
CA GLY A 151 27.10 -5.50 -18.60
C GLY A 151 28.58 -5.41 -18.21
N ARG A 152 29.42 -5.31 -19.23
CA ARG A 152 30.83 -4.93 -19.10
C ARG A 152 31.16 -3.93 -20.19
N ASN A 153 32.06 -3.00 -19.87
CA ASN A 153 32.50 -1.99 -20.81
C ASN A 153 33.01 -2.64 -22.11
N GLY A 154 32.43 -2.26 -23.24
CA GLY A 154 32.79 -2.77 -24.57
C GLY A 154 32.36 -4.22 -24.86
N SER A 155 31.63 -4.88 -23.96
CA SER A 155 31.14 -6.25 -24.15
C SER A 155 29.68 -6.30 -24.58
N ASN A 156 29.37 -7.15 -25.55
CA ASN A 156 27.98 -7.43 -25.96
C ASN A 156 27.27 -8.49 -25.07
N GLY A 157 27.93 -8.94 -24.00
CA GLY A 157 27.42 -9.97 -23.11
C GLY A 157 26.55 -9.44 -21.97
N VAL A 158 25.66 -10.31 -21.49
CA VAL A 158 24.95 -10.18 -20.22
C VAL A 158 25.62 -11.10 -19.20
N PHE A 159 25.95 -10.57 -18.04
CA PHE A 159 26.63 -11.33 -16.98
C PHE A 159 25.74 -11.38 -15.75
N THR A 160 25.73 -12.54 -15.08
CA THR A 160 25.02 -12.76 -13.80
C THR A 160 25.98 -12.95 -12.62
N THR A 161 27.28 -12.97 -12.90
CA THR A 161 28.36 -13.13 -11.93
C THR A 161 29.37 -11.99 -12.05
N GLY A 162 29.99 -11.63 -10.92
CA GLY A 162 30.92 -10.49 -10.87
C GLY A 162 30.25 -9.13 -11.09
N CYS A 163 28.93 -9.04 -10.84
CA CYS A 163 28.21 -7.79 -10.90
C CYS A 163 28.31 -7.02 -9.58
N PRO A 164 28.30 -5.68 -9.62
CA PRO A 164 28.30 -4.87 -8.41
C PRO A 164 27.02 -5.11 -7.61
N GLY A 165 27.18 -5.41 -6.33
CA GLY A 165 26.12 -5.51 -5.35
C GLY A 165 25.55 -4.15 -4.94
N TRP A 166 24.49 -4.20 -4.13
CA TRP A 166 23.68 -3.04 -3.74
C TRP A 166 24.46 -1.86 -3.14
N THR A 167 25.56 -2.13 -2.44
CA THR A 167 26.38 -1.13 -1.74
C THR A 167 27.66 -0.74 -2.49
N GLN A 168 28.03 -1.46 -3.56
CA GLN A 168 29.30 -1.22 -4.26
C GLN A 168 29.26 0.04 -5.13
N CYS A 169 28.12 0.34 -5.75
CA CYS A 169 27.90 1.60 -6.45
C CYS A 169 26.40 1.92 -6.57
N GLN A 170 26.09 3.22 -6.64
CA GLN A 170 24.70 3.71 -6.65
C GLN A 170 23.99 3.51 -8.00
N LEU A 171 24.73 3.60 -9.10
CA LEU A 171 24.22 3.51 -10.47
C LEU A 171 24.53 2.14 -11.08
N ASN A 172 24.16 1.08 -10.36
CA ASN A 172 24.27 -0.27 -10.90
C ASN A 172 22.96 -0.72 -11.58
N PRO A 173 23.01 -1.63 -12.57
CA PRO A 173 21.85 -2.07 -13.35
C PRO A 173 20.66 -2.52 -12.51
N VAL A 174 20.90 -3.33 -11.48
CA VAL A 174 19.84 -3.90 -10.63
C VAL A 174 19.17 -2.80 -9.81
N ARG A 175 19.96 -1.96 -9.14
CA ARG A 175 19.45 -0.85 -8.32
C ARG A 175 18.71 0.18 -9.15
N SER A 176 19.25 0.54 -10.31
CA SER A 176 18.65 1.48 -11.24
C SER A 176 17.33 0.96 -11.81
N PHE A 177 17.28 -0.33 -12.16
CA PHE A 177 16.04 -0.99 -12.57
C PHE A 177 14.96 -0.92 -11.49
N TRP A 178 15.26 -1.34 -10.26
CA TRP A 178 14.28 -1.34 -9.18
C TRP A 178 13.83 0.08 -8.85
N GLY A 179 14.75 1.05 -8.81
CA GLY A 179 14.41 2.46 -8.65
C GLY A 179 13.42 2.93 -9.73
N ARG A 180 13.67 2.55 -10.99
CA ARG A 180 12.82 2.96 -12.10
C ARG A 180 11.43 2.32 -12.08
N VAL A 181 11.36 1.01 -11.79
CA VAL A 181 10.10 0.27 -11.71
C VAL A 181 9.27 0.75 -10.52
N SER A 182 9.89 0.98 -9.35
CA SER A 182 9.22 1.55 -8.18
C SER A 182 8.60 2.92 -8.49
N ALA A 183 9.34 3.80 -9.20
CA ALA A 183 8.83 5.09 -9.64
C ALA A 183 7.69 4.96 -10.68
N ALA A 184 7.76 3.98 -11.58
CA ALA A 184 6.70 3.74 -12.55
C ALA A 184 5.38 3.33 -11.88
N VAL A 185 5.45 2.44 -10.88
CA VAL A 185 4.24 1.95 -10.20
C VAL A 185 3.65 2.96 -9.22
N SER A 186 4.46 3.87 -8.67
CA SER A 186 4.01 4.91 -7.74
C SER A 186 3.16 5.97 -8.42
N GLY A 187 3.44 6.32 -9.68
CA GLY A 187 2.67 7.25 -10.51
C GLY A 187 2.72 8.72 -10.03
N PRO A 188 3.05 9.71 -10.88
CA PRO A 188 3.13 11.12 -10.46
C PRO A 188 1.77 11.76 -10.09
N HIS A 189 0.64 11.11 -10.38
CA HIS A 189 -0.71 11.63 -10.18
C HIS A 189 -1.53 10.84 -9.14
N CYS A 190 -0.89 9.94 -8.39
CA CYS A 190 -1.59 9.17 -7.37
C CYS A 190 -1.67 9.99 -6.08
N GLY A 191 -2.85 10.54 -5.77
CA GLY A 191 -3.16 11.13 -4.46
C GLY A 191 -3.17 10.06 -3.36
N ALA A 192 -2.90 10.50 -2.11
CA ALA A 192 -2.90 9.64 -0.93
C ALA A 192 -4.30 9.18 -0.54
#